data_AF-A0A971YSY4-F1
#
_entry.id   AF-A0A971YSY4-F1
#
_cell.length_a   1.000
_cell.length_b   1.000
_cell.length_c   1.000
_cell.angle_alpha   90.00
_cell.angle_beta   90.00
_cell.angle_gamma   90.00
#
_symmetry.space_group_name_H-M   'P 1'
#
loop_
_entity.id
_entity.type
_entity.pdbx_description
1 polymer ?
#
loop_
_entity_poly.entity_id
_entity_poly.type
_entity_poly.pdbx_seq_one_letter_code
_entity_poly.pdbx_strand_id
1 'polypeptide(L)'
;MTTKFPADIEAALLELLQEVSVIGLEQGMITKADGSVGDVSVDDFLNAMAEVRRLSGPVVVSAVADINIWTAIGPLKVRLTVEPAANEPAK
;
A
#
# COMPACT_ATOMS: atom_id res chain seq x y z
N MET A 1 -9.64 -4.96 -0.27
CA MET A 1 -9.66 -6.29 -0.92
C MET A 1 -9.42 -7.40 0.10
N THR A 2 -9.85 -8.63 -0.19
CA THR A 2 -9.54 -9.83 0.61
C THR A 2 -8.92 -10.89 -0.30
N THR A 3 -7.71 -11.36 0.00
CA THR A 3 -7.02 -12.39 -0.79
C THR A 3 -6.75 -13.64 0.05
N LYS A 4 -6.77 -14.81 -0.60
CA LYS A 4 -6.55 -16.12 0.07
C LYS A 4 -5.40 -16.92 -0.54
N PHE A 5 -5.01 -16.64 -1.78
CA PHE A 5 -3.97 -17.37 -2.50
C PHE A 5 -2.70 -16.53 -2.62
N PRO A 6 -1.50 -17.10 -2.41
CA PRO A 6 -0.24 -16.36 -2.49
C PRO A 6 0.02 -15.65 -3.82
N ALA A 7 -0.45 -16.22 -4.93
CA ALA A 7 -0.32 -15.62 -6.26
C ALA A 7 -1.16 -14.34 -6.42
N ASP A 8 -2.29 -14.27 -5.70
CA ASP A 8 -3.21 -13.13 -5.78
C ASP A 8 -2.80 -11.99 -4.83
N ILE A 9 -1.90 -12.26 -3.87
CA ILE A 9 -1.40 -11.24 -2.93
C ILE A 9 -0.61 -10.16 -3.67
N GLU A 10 0.23 -10.58 -4.62
CA GLU A 10 1.02 -9.64 -5.43
C GLU A 10 0.12 -8.73 -6.25
N ALA A 11 -0.87 -9.32 -6.94
CA ALA A 11 -1.86 -8.57 -7.71
C ALA A 11 -2.65 -7.58 -6.82
N ALA A 12 -3.08 -8.02 -5.63
CA ALA A 12 -3.82 -7.15 -4.71
C ALA A 12 -2.98 -6.02 -4.11
N LEU A 13 -1.68 -6.24 -3.88
CA LEU A 13 -0.79 -5.16 -3.47
C LEU A 13 -0.59 -4.16 -4.62
N LEU A 14 -0.42 -4.63 -5.85
CA LEU A 14 -0.33 -3.74 -7.01
C LEU A 14 -1.61 -2.94 -7.22
N GLU A 15 -2.77 -3.56 -7.05
CA GLU A 15 -4.08 -2.88 -7.11
C GLU A 15 -4.22 -1.84 -5.99
N LEU A 16 -3.82 -2.15 -4.76
CA LEU A 16 -3.77 -1.18 -3.65
C LEU A 16 -2.90 0.03 -4.00
N LEU A 17 -1.72 -0.19 -4.58
CA LEU A 17 -0.84 0.91 -4.99
C LEU A 17 -1.45 1.75 -6.12
N GLN A 18 -2.16 1.11 -7.05
CA GLN A 18 -2.89 1.81 -8.11
C GLN A 18 -4.02 2.66 -7.55
N GLU A 19 -4.81 2.15 -6.59
CA GLU A 19 -5.85 2.91 -5.90
C GLU A 19 -5.27 4.14 -5.19
N VAL A 20 -4.15 3.99 -4.49
CA VAL A 20 -3.45 5.11 -3.84
C VAL A 20 -3.01 6.15 -4.85
N SER A 21 -2.50 5.73 -6.01
CA SER A 21 -2.14 6.65 -7.09
C SER A 21 -3.35 7.44 -7.60
N VAL A 22 -4.50 6.78 -7.79
CA VAL A 22 -5.74 7.43 -8.23
C VAL A 22 -6.22 8.44 -7.18
N ILE A 23 -6.27 8.05 -5.90
CA ILE A 23 -6.69 8.94 -4.81
C ILE A 23 -5.76 10.16 -4.72
N GLY A 24 -4.44 9.94 -4.82
CA GLY A 24 -3.47 11.03 -4.78
C GLY A 24 -3.64 12.02 -5.93
N LEU A 25 -3.91 11.53 -7.15
CA LEU A 25 -4.25 12.37 -8.31
C LEU A 25 -5.51 13.21 -8.05
N GLU A 26 -6.58 12.59 -7.54
CA GLU A 26 -7.83 13.29 -7.24
C GLU A 26 -7.68 14.38 -6.17
N GLN A 27 -6.75 14.18 -5.23
CA GLN A 27 -6.40 15.17 -4.21
C GLN A 27 -5.44 16.27 -4.72
N GLY A 28 -5.07 16.25 -6.00
CA GLY A 28 -4.20 17.25 -6.62
C GLY A 28 -2.72 17.08 -6.31
N MET A 29 -2.29 15.88 -5.91
CA MET A 29 -0.88 15.60 -5.63
C MET A 29 -0.05 15.66 -6.92
N ILE A 30 1.18 16.17 -6.79
CA ILE A 30 2.15 16.22 -7.89
C ILE A 30 2.51 14.79 -8.30
N THR A 31 2.46 14.51 -9.60
CA THR A 31 2.84 13.20 -10.16
C THR A 31 4.33 13.13 -10.42
N LYS A 32 4.83 11.90 -10.51
CA LYS A 32 6.10 11.63 -11.18
C LYS A 32 5.99 11.96 -12.68
N ALA A 33 7.13 11.91 -13.37
CA ALA A 33 7.22 12.15 -14.82
C ALA A 33 6.42 11.13 -15.66
N ASP A 34 6.15 9.94 -15.12
CA ASP A 34 5.34 8.89 -15.74
C ASP A 34 3.83 9.01 -15.44
N GLY A 35 3.41 10.02 -14.68
CA GLY A 35 2.01 10.25 -14.32
C GLY A 35 1.52 9.47 -13.09
N SER A 36 2.37 8.66 -12.44
CA SER A 36 2.01 7.97 -11.21
C SER A 36 2.10 8.87 -9.97
N VAL A 37 1.27 8.57 -8.97
CA VAL A 37 1.30 9.19 -7.63
C VAL A 37 1.56 8.08 -6.61
N GLY A 38 2.40 8.35 -5.62
CA GLY A 38 2.87 7.29 -4.72
C GLY A 38 4.22 6.76 -5.20
N ASP A 39 5.29 7.25 -4.60
CA ASP A 39 6.60 6.64 -4.67
C ASP A 39 6.68 5.56 -3.59
N VAL A 40 6.34 4.33 -3.99
CA VAL A 40 6.64 3.12 -3.24
C VAL A 40 7.85 2.47 -3.87
N SER A 41 8.90 2.23 -3.07
CA SER A 41 10.09 1.58 -3.59
C SER A 41 9.82 0.09 -3.84
N VAL A 42 10.57 -0.49 -4.79
CA VAL A 42 10.54 -1.95 -5.02
C VAL A 42 10.89 -2.71 -3.74
N ASP A 43 11.83 -2.16 -2.95
CA ASP A 43 12.23 -2.75 -1.67
C ASP A 43 11.07 -2.76 -0.66
N ASP A 44 10.30 -1.67 -0.55
CA ASP A 44 9.12 -1.60 0.32
C ASP A 44 8.05 -2.62 -0.09
N PHE A 45 7.84 -2.79 -1.39
CA PHE A 45 6.93 -3.80 -1.92
C PHE A 45 7.38 -5.23 -1.57
N LEU A 46 8.66 -5.55 -1.82
CA LEU A 46 9.22 -6.85 -1.52
C LEU A 46 9.22 -7.15 -0.02
N ASN A 47 9.49 -6.14 0.81
CA ASN A 47 9.44 -6.23 2.26
C ASN A 47 8.01 -6.52 2.74
N ALA A 48 7.01 -5.80 2.22
CA ALA A 48 5.61 -6.07 2.56
C ALA A 48 5.19 -7.49 2.17
N MET A 49 5.59 -7.96 0.97
CA MET A 49 5.36 -9.34 0.54
C MET A 49 6.02 -10.37 1.46
N ALA A 50 7.25 -10.11 1.90
CA ALA A 50 7.95 -10.98 2.82
C ALA A 50 7.28 -11.01 4.20
N GLU A 51 6.80 -9.87 4.71
CA GLU A 51 6.07 -9.79 5.98
C GLU A 51 4.73 -10.51 5.92
N VAL A 52 3.95 -10.32 4.85
CA VAL A 52 2.69 -11.04 4.63
C VAL A 52 2.91 -12.55 4.65
N ARG A 53 3.96 -13.05 3.97
CA ARG A 53 4.30 -14.47 3.94
C ARG A 53 4.80 -15.01 5.27
N ARG A 54 5.44 -14.16 6.09
CA ARG A 54 5.97 -14.53 7.40
C ARG A 54 4.85 -14.66 8.44
N LEU A 55 3.81 -13.85 8.34
CA LEU A 55 2.68 -13.89 9.26
C LEU A 55 1.77 -15.08 8.97
N SER A 56 1.58 -15.93 9.98
CA SER A 56 0.72 -17.11 9.89
C SER A 56 -0.72 -16.72 10.27
N GLY A 57 -1.52 -16.26 9.31
CA GLY A 57 -2.92 -15.89 9.54
C GLY A 57 -3.41 -14.76 8.65
N PRO A 58 -4.66 -14.28 8.86
CA PRO A 58 -5.16 -13.11 8.17
C PRO A 58 -4.31 -11.87 8.50
N VAL A 59 -3.99 -11.08 7.48
CA VAL A 59 -3.19 -9.86 7.59
C VAL A 59 -3.91 -8.69 6.96
N VAL A 60 -3.64 -7.50 7.48
CA VAL A 60 -4.06 -6.22 6.89
C VAL A 60 -2.81 -5.53 6.38
N VAL A 61 -2.83 -5.15 5.10
CA VAL A 61 -1.82 -4.29 4.51
C VAL A 61 -2.43 -2.91 4.30
N SER A 62 -1.75 -1.89 4.82
CA SER A 62 -2.13 -0.49 4.65
C SER A 62 -1.05 0.28 3.91
N ALA A 63 -1.48 1.12 2.97
CA ALA A 63 -0.61 2.08 2.30
C ALA A 63 -0.78 3.44 2.98
N VAL A 64 0.28 3.95 3.60
CA VAL A 64 0.25 5.16 4.42
C VAL A 64 1.17 6.20 3.80
N ALA A 65 0.71 7.45 3.73
CA ALA A 65 1.58 8.55 3.32
C ALA A 65 2.77 8.67 4.30
N ASP A 66 3.98 8.65 3.76
CA ASP A 66 5.21 8.76 4.55
C ASP A 66 5.40 10.18 5.13
N ILE A 67 4.78 11.17 4.49
CA ILE A 67 4.80 12.58 4.90
C ILE A 67 3.40 13.19 4.83
N ASN A 68 3.23 14.31 5.52
CA ASN A 68 1.99 15.09 5.47
C ASN A 68 1.72 15.56 4.03
N ILE A 69 0.59 15.11 3.47
CA ILE A 69 0.23 15.32 2.06
C ILE A 69 -0.06 16.79 1.73
N TRP A 70 -0.45 17.62 2.70
CA TRP A 70 -0.70 19.06 2.50
C TRP A 70 0.59 19.86 2.34
N THR A 71 1.68 19.36 2.90
CA THR A 71 2.99 20.05 2.91
C THR A 71 4.04 19.33 2.06
N ALA A 72 3.67 18.21 1.44
CA ALA A 72 4.57 17.41 0.64
C ALA A 72 5.09 18.21 -0.57
N ILE A 73 6.40 18.16 -0.79
CA ILE A 73 7.06 18.76 -1.96
C ILE A 73 7.50 17.61 -2.86
N GLY A 74 6.89 17.52 -4.04
CA GLY A 74 7.12 16.44 -5.00
C GLY A 74 6.09 15.31 -4.91
N PRO A 75 6.35 14.16 -5.55
CA PRO A 75 5.40 13.06 -5.57
C PRO A 75 5.16 12.50 -4.16
N LEU A 76 3.90 12.13 -3.89
CA LEU A 76 3.51 11.51 -2.62
C LEU A 76 4.41 10.31 -2.34
N LYS A 77 5.11 10.30 -1.21
CA LYS A 77 5.80 9.10 -0.73
C LYS A 77 4.85 8.25 0.10
N VAL A 78 4.85 6.94 -0.13
CA VAL A 78 3.94 6.01 0.52
C VAL A 78 4.76 4.86 1.09
N ARG A 79 4.41 4.43 2.30
CA ARG A 79 4.96 3.25 2.94
C ARG A 79 3.89 2.18 3.11
N LEU A 80 4.28 0.92 2.97
CA LEU A 80 3.41 -0.21 3.25
C LEU A 80 3.63 -0.65 4.70
N THR A 81 2.54 -0.84 5.43
CA THR A 81 2.55 -1.41 6.79
C THR A 81 1.74 -2.70 6.78
N VAL A 82 2.34 -3.79 7.28
CA VAL A 82 1.69 -5.09 7.37
C VAL A 82 1.47 -5.44 8.84
N GLU A 83 0.22 -5.67 9.19
CA GLU A 83 -0.17 -6.02 10.56
C GLU A 83 -1.04 -7.29 10.55
N PRO A 84 -0.99 -8.14 11.59
CA PRO A 84 -1.99 -9.17 11.77
C PRO A 84 -3.39 -8.54 11.78
N ALA A 85 -4.35 -9.14 11.09
CA ALA A 85 -5.71 -8.66 11.20
C ALA A 85 -6.15 -8.78 12.66
N ALA A 86 -6.61 -7.67 13.25
CA ALA A 86 -7.23 -7.72 14.56
C ALA A 86 -8.35 -8.75 14.51
N ASN A 87 -8.31 -9.72 15.42
CA ASN A 87 -9.35 -10.73 15.55
C ASN A 87 -10.64 -9.96 15.88
N GLU A 88 -11.52 -9.70 14.90
CA GLU A 88 -12.85 -9.19 15.19
C GLU A 88 -13.49 -10.19 16.16
N PRO A 89 -13.88 -9.78 17.38
CA PRO A 89 -14.71 -10.65 18.19
C PRO A 89 -16.00 -10.84 17.40
N ALA A 90 -16.29 -12.10 17.06
CA ALA A 90 -17.51 -12.49 16.38
C ALA A 90 -18.72 -11.83 17.06
N LYS A 91 -19.47 -11.04 16.28
CA LYS A 91 -20.75 -10.49 16.69
C LYS A 91 -21.85 -11.54 16.62
#